data_AF-A0A2K3MCG4-F1
#
_entry.id   AF-A0A2K3MCG4-F1
#
_cell.length_a   1.000
_cell.length_b   1.000
_cell.length_c   1.000
_cell.angle_alpha   90.00
_cell.angle_beta   90.00
_cell.angle_gamma   90.00
#
_symmetry.space_group_name_H-M   'P 1'
#
loop_
_entity.id
_entity.type
_entity.pdbx_description
1 polymer ?
#
loop_
_entity_poly.entity_id
_entity_poly.type
_entity_poly.pdbx_seq_one_letter_code
_entity_poly.pdbx_strand_id
1 'polypeptide(L)'
;MASGRRLGVAVDFSPCSVKALQWTVDNLVREGDNIILVIVSPEEYEHGEMQLWSVTGSPLIPLAEFNDSTLSKKYEIKPSPEVIKIATTAVEQKK
;
A
#
# COMPACT_ATOMS: atom_id res chain seq x y z
N MET A 1 -16.44 13.62 -14.29
CA MET A 1 -16.19 12.16 -14.29
C MET A 1 -16.31 11.71 -12.85
N ALA A 2 -17.24 10.80 -12.53
CA ALA A 2 -17.42 10.35 -11.15
C ALA A 2 -16.07 9.80 -10.65
N SER A 3 -15.53 10.37 -9.58
CA SER A 3 -14.31 9.86 -8.95
C SER A 3 -14.52 8.38 -8.67
N GLY A 4 -13.70 7.51 -9.27
CA GLY A 4 -13.77 6.08 -9.02
C GLY A 4 -13.62 5.77 -7.53
N ARG A 5 -14.10 4.61 -7.10
CA ARG A 5 -14.18 4.29 -5.67
C ARG A 5 -12.77 4.12 -5.11
N ARG A 6 -12.58 4.54 -3.85
CA ARG A 6 -11.32 4.31 -3.13
C ARG A 6 -11.47 3.05 -2.28
N LEU A 7 -10.62 2.06 -2.52
CA LEU A 7 -10.62 0.77 -1.84
C LEU A 7 -9.38 0.69 -0.97
N GLY A 8 -9.56 0.83 0.35
CA GLY A 8 -8.50 0.65 1.33
C GLY A 8 -8.29 -0.83 1.65
N VAL A 9 -7.06 -1.33 1.51
CA VAL A 9 -6.70 -2.72 1.85
C VAL A 9 -5.58 -2.70 2.89
N ALA A 10 -5.85 -3.23 4.08
CA ALA A 10 -4.84 -3.38 5.11
C ALA A 10 -3.88 -4.53 4.76
N VAL A 11 -2.57 -4.27 4.78
CA VAL A 11 -1.53 -5.24 4.44
C VAL A 11 -0.41 -5.17 5.46
N ASP A 12 -0.14 -6.32 6.09
CA ASP A 12 0.94 -6.54 7.07
C ASP A 12 2.06 -7.44 6.52
N PHE A 13 2.01 -7.75 5.22
CA PHE A 13 2.91 -8.68 4.51
C PHE A 13 2.86 -10.15 4.98
N SER A 14 1.91 -10.52 5.83
CA SER A 14 1.65 -11.92 6.15
C SER A 14 1.05 -12.66 4.93
N PRO A 15 1.24 -13.99 4.82
CA PRO A 15 0.65 -14.76 3.73
C PRO A 15 -0.87 -14.63 3.61
N CYS A 16 -1.55 -14.34 4.73
CA CYS A 16 -3.00 -14.15 4.77
C CYS A 16 -3.38 -12.80 4.13
N SER A 17 -2.70 -11.70 4.51
CA SER A 17 -3.01 -10.38 3.96
C SER A 17 -2.68 -10.27 2.47
N VAL A 18 -1.63 -10.95 2.01
CA VAL A 18 -1.31 -11.03 0.57
C VAL A 18 -2.43 -11.71 -0.21
N LYS A 19 -2.97 -12.83 0.30
CA LYS A 19 -4.12 -13.50 -0.32
C LYS A 19 -5.39 -12.64 -0.29
N ALA A 20 -5.62 -11.91 0.79
CA ALA A 20 -6.75 -10.99 0.89
C ALA A 20 -6.64 -9.84 -0.12
N LEU A 21 -5.43 -9.30 -0.34
CA LEU A 21 -5.16 -8.31 -1.38
C LEU A 21 -5.45 -8.88 -2.77
N GLN A 22 -4.93 -10.07 -3.08
CA GLN A 22 -5.19 -10.73 -4.36
C GLN A 22 -6.69 -10.93 -4.60
N TRP A 23 -7.40 -11.48 -3.61
CA TRP A 23 -8.85 -11.67 -3.70
C TRP A 23 -9.59 -10.35 -3.93
N THR A 24 -9.16 -9.27 -3.28
CA THR A 24 -9.75 -7.93 -3.45
C THR A 24 -9.56 -7.44 -4.89
N VAL A 25 -8.36 -7.58 -5.45
CA VAL A 25 -8.06 -7.22 -6.85
C VAL A 25 -8.93 -8.00 -7.82
N ASP A 26 -9.06 -9.31 -7.61
CA ASP A 26 -9.77 -10.18 -8.54
C ASP A 26 -11.29 -9.98 -8.50
N ASN A 27 -11.86 -9.67 -7.33
CA ASN A 27 -13.31 -9.71 -7.12
C ASN A 27 -13.96 -8.34 -6.93
N LEU A 28 -13.24 -7.37 -6.35
CA LEU A 28 -13.83 -6.09 -5.94
C LEU A 28 -13.43 -4.92 -6.83
N VAL A 29 -12.18 -4.93 -7.31
CA VAL A 29 -11.60 -3.83 -8.09
C VAL A 29 -12.18 -3.79 -9.50
N ARG A 30 -12.65 -2.61 -9.90
CA ARG A 30 -13.17 -2.32 -11.24
C ARG A 30 -12.32 -1.25 -11.91
N GLU A 31 -12.53 -1.11 -13.22
CA GLU A 31 -11.90 -0.06 -14.02
C GLU A 31 -12.17 1.33 -13.43
N GLY A 32 -11.11 2.12 -13.26
CA GLY A 32 -11.16 3.46 -12.68
C GLY A 32 -11.22 3.53 -11.15
N ASP A 33 -11.28 2.40 -10.43
CA ASP A 33 -11.16 2.39 -8.97
C ASP A 33 -9.71 2.67 -8.52
N ASN A 34 -9.57 3.23 -7.32
CA ASN A 34 -8.27 3.53 -6.71
C ASN A 34 -8.03 2.60 -5.52
N ILE A 35 -6.98 1.80 -5.58
CA ILE A 35 -6.57 0.94 -4.46
C ILE A 35 -5.59 1.70 -3.56
N ILE A 36 -5.85 1.70 -2.26
CA ILE A 36 -4.98 2.31 -1.24
C ILE A 36 -4.52 1.19 -0.32
N LEU A 37 -3.22 0.92 -0.31
CA LEU A 37 -2.63 -0.04 0.63
C LEU A 37 -2.39 0.66 1.96
N VAL A 38 -2.93 0.10 3.04
CA VAL A 38 -2.75 0.60 4.40
C VAL A 38 -1.81 -0.35 5.13
N ILE A 39 -0.60 0.13 5.40
CA ILE A 39 0.44 -0.64 6.10
C ILE A 39 0.62 -0.02 7.47
N VAL A 40 0.46 -0.83 8.52
CA VAL A 40 0.68 -0.40 9.90
C VAL A 40 2.03 -0.93 10.35
N SER A 41 2.94 -0.02 10.69
CA SER A 41 4.19 -0.39 11.35
C SER A 41 3.97 -0.47 12.86
N PRO A 42 4.38 -1.56 13.53
CA PRO A 42 4.17 -1.74 14.97
C PRO A 42 5.21 -1.02 15.84
N GLU A 43 6.31 -0.52 15.27
CA GLU A 43 7.38 0.11 16.05
C GLU A 43 7.07 1.57 16.40
N GLU A 44 7.27 1.93 17.68
CA GLU A 44 7.34 3.33 18.10
C GLU A 44 8.63 3.94 17.53
N TYR A 45 8.49 4.79 16.51
CA TYR A 45 9.62 5.46 15.88
C TYR A 45 10.42 6.26 16.91
N GLU A 46 11.66 5.83 17.21
CA GLU A 46 12.45 6.45 18.27
C GLU A 46 13.00 7.83 17.85
N HIS A 47 13.14 8.17 16.56
CA HIS A 47 13.65 9.48 16.09
C HIS A 47 13.21 9.83 14.64
N GLY A 48 12.90 11.12 14.37
CA GLY A 48 12.84 11.70 13.01
C GLY A 48 11.48 12.28 12.56
N GLU A 49 11.34 12.59 11.25
CA GLU A 49 10.10 13.13 10.64
C GLU A 49 8.89 12.20 10.84
N MET A 50 9.11 10.90 11.04
CA MET A 50 8.05 9.91 11.23
C MET A 50 7.30 10.06 12.55
N GLN A 51 7.90 10.69 13.56
CA GLN A 51 7.22 10.99 14.82
C GLN A 51 6.06 11.98 14.62
N LEU A 52 6.18 12.88 13.64
CA LEU A 52 5.10 13.80 13.25
C LEU A 52 3.93 13.06 12.57
N TRP A 53 4.20 11.87 12.03
CA TRP A 53 3.21 11.03 11.35
C TRP A 53 2.63 9.93 12.23
N SER A 54 3.11 9.76 13.47
CA SER A 54 2.53 8.81 14.43
C SER A 54 1.04 9.10 14.70
N VAL A 55 0.62 10.37 14.64
CA VAL A 55 -0.77 10.78 14.91
C VAL A 55 -1.62 10.79 13.63
N THR A 56 -1.05 11.20 12.50
CA THR A 56 -1.81 11.46 11.25
C THR A 56 -1.65 10.38 10.18
N GLY A 57 -0.62 9.53 10.30
CA GLY A 57 -0.13 8.69 9.21
C GLY A 57 0.76 9.47 8.23
N SER A 58 1.47 8.72 7.37
CA SER A 58 2.27 9.28 6.28
C SER A 58 1.38 9.85 5.17
N PRO A 59 1.88 10.76 4.33
CA PRO A 59 1.17 11.16 3.12
C PRO A 59 0.95 9.95 2.19
N LEU A 60 -0.02 10.04 1.27
CA LEU A 60 -0.23 8.99 0.27
C LEU A 60 1.01 8.86 -0.62
N ILE A 61 1.61 7.69 -0.61
CA ILE A 61 2.81 7.37 -1.38
C ILE A 61 2.37 6.68 -2.68
N PRO A 62 2.68 7.22 -3.87
CA PRO A 62 2.43 6.55 -5.13
C PRO A 62 3.12 5.19 -5.21
N LEU A 63 2.49 4.20 -5.85
CA LEU A 63 3.06 2.85 -5.99
C LEU A 63 4.45 2.86 -6.66
N ALA A 64 4.68 3.78 -7.60
CA ALA A 64 5.97 3.94 -8.26
C ALA A 64 7.10 4.34 -7.30
N GLU A 65 6.80 5.19 -6.30
CA GLU A 65 7.75 5.61 -5.28
C GLU A 65 7.91 4.53 -4.19
N PHE A 66 6.84 3.79 -3.89
CA PHE A 66 6.87 2.71 -2.91
C PHE A 66 7.82 1.55 -3.29
N ASN A 67 8.06 1.37 -4.59
CA ASN A 67 9.03 0.39 -5.10
C ASN A 67 10.50 0.88 -4.96
N ASP A 68 10.73 2.12 -4.52
CA ASP A 68 12.08 2.67 -4.34
C ASP A 68 12.71 2.21 -3.01
N SER A 69 13.97 1.79 -3.07
CA SER A 69 14.75 1.33 -1.91
C SER A 69 14.94 2.42 -0.84
N THR A 70 14.88 3.69 -1.24
CA THR A 70 15.01 4.84 -0.34
C THR A 70 13.84 4.95 0.64
N LEU A 71 12.62 4.62 0.22
CA LEU A 71 11.45 4.63 1.10
C LEU A 71 11.43 3.45 2.07
N SER A 72 11.94 2.30 1.65
CA SER A 72 12.10 1.14 2.55
C SER A 72 13.00 1.48 3.74
N LYS A 73 14.05 2.30 3.52
CA LYS A 73 14.90 2.81 4.59
C LYS A 73 14.23 3.93 5.38
N LYS A 74 13.50 4.83 4.70
CA LYS A 74 12.83 5.96 5.36
C LYS A 74 11.74 5.50 6.30
N TYR A 75 10.96 4.48 5.94
CA TYR A 75 9.82 4.01 6.74
C TYR A 75 10.11 2.72 7.52
N GLU A 76 11.31 2.18 7.40
CA GLU A 76 11.75 0.92 8.01
C GLU A 76 10.89 -0.29 7.63
N ILE A 77 10.12 -0.15 6.53
CA ILE A 77 9.29 -1.20 5.97
C ILE A 77 10.09 -1.95 4.92
N LYS A 78 9.98 -3.27 4.91
CA LYS A 78 10.46 -4.11 3.80
C LYS A 78 9.27 -4.47 2.90
N PRO A 79 9.12 -3.84 1.73
CA PRO A 79 8.04 -4.17 0.82
C PRO A 79 8.14 -5.63 0.38
N SER A 80 7.06 -6.39 0.51
CA SER A 80 7.01 -7.73 -0.08
C SER A 80 6.94 -7.60 -1.61
N PRO A 81 7.83 -8.28 -2.36
CA PRO A 81 7.81 -8.24 -3.82
C PRO A 81 6.50 -8.81 -4.39
N GLU A 82 5.85 -9.71 -3.65
CA GLU A 82 4.56 -10.28 -4.03
C GLU A 82 3.44 -9.23 -3.98
N VAL A 83 3.40 -8.41 -2.92
CA VAL A 83 2.42 -7.31 -2.78
C VAL A 83 2.60 -6.27 -3.89
N ILE A 84 3.84 -5.89 -4.20
CA ILE A 84 4.15 -4.94 -5.28
C ILE A 84 3.72 -5.50 -6.64
N LYS A 85 3.96 -6.78 -6.89
CA LYS A 85 3.55 -7.44 -8.13
C LYS A 85 2.03 -7.39 -8.30
N ILE A 86 1.27 -7.76 -7.26
CA ILE A 86 -0.20 -7.75 -7.28
C ILE A 86 -0.73 -6.33 -7.52
N ALA A 87 -0.18 -5.33 -6.83
CA ALA A 87 -0.57 -3.94 -6.98
C ALA A 87 -0.26 -3.41 -8.39
N THR A 88 0.91 -3.74 -8.94
CA THR A 88 1.30 -3.35 -10.32
C THR A 88 0.38 -3.99 -11.34
N THR A 89 0.09 -5.29 -11.20
CA THR A 89 -0.84 -6.01 -12.08
C THR A 89 -2.24 -5.40 -12.03
N ALA A 90 -2.73 -4.98 -10.85
CA ALA A 90 -4.02 -4.32 -10.72
C ALA A 90 -4.08 -3.00 -11.51
N VAL A 91 -3.01 -2.20 -11.48
CA VAL A 91 -2.92 -0.94 -12.25
C VAL A 91 -2.96 -1.20 -13.76
N GLU A 92 -2.28 -2.23 -14.24
CA GLU A 92 -2.25 -2.58 -15.66
C GLU A 92 -3.60 -3.12 -16.16
N GLN A 93 -4.32 -3.88 -15.31
CA GLN A 93 -5.55 -4.55 -15.69
C GLN A 93 -6.82 -3.72 -15.53
N LYS A 94 -6.81 -2.69 -14.67
CA LYS A 94 -8.02 -1.95 -14.23
C LYS A 94 -7.92 -0.44 -14.43
N LYS A 95 -7.10 -0.01 -15.41
CA LYS A 95 -6.78 1.39 -15.70
C LYS A 95 -8.00 2.23 -16.03
#